data_AF-A0A0M8VMH8-F1
#
_entry.id   AF-A0A0M8VMH8-F1
#
_cell.length_a   1.000
_cell.length_b   1.000
_cell.length_c   1.000
_cell.angle_alpha   90.00
_cell.angle_beta   90.00
_cell.angle_gamma   90.00
#
_symmetry.space_group_name_H-M   'P 1'
#
loop_
_entity.id
_entity.type
_entity.pdbx_description
1 polymer ?
#
loop_
_entity_poly.entity_id
_entity_poly.type
_entity_poly.pdbx_seq_one_letter_code
_entity_poly.pdbx_strand_id
1 'polypeptide(L)'
;MLHRWYAWPYLLAPHTGALNLRERLLPILRNYLMSPALHQSALADPARYGGPFLDPGDAGPAEVEALLEATLRAAAARLALADDIDRLRTLLAEHATGGAMESLYPQVPESLRGCVELVYDLANRPAFRFFEPLLYRSPAFEEHGQTVSLTEAPPRDQPFVYGSPVLPGPGRLDIGVPFSADVWDDVFAARLQPADCGELAERLGLDTAATARFEALFHERPPRPYATVPGGQVRMRYFGHAAVLIETSAGSVLLDPLIGYSDDGHEHFAMADLPHHIDAVVISHFHSDHFSLETLLQLRTRIGTIVVPRASGGTLQDPSLKVMLQALGFPRVVELGELETHPAAGGLDVVALPFVGEHADLDIRTKMVPLVHALGRSFMFATDITPIEPALYDRVRDIAGEVDALFVGLECVGAPLGWLYGPLMEVKLSREHNRARRLKGSDAAMADRLAQQVGARHVYAYAMGLEPWLKHLTGSEFDAESEPVGQSRLLAELCGRRSVGSELLFRQAERVWPAAGRRS
;
A
#
# COMPACT_ATOMS: atom_id res chain seq x y z
N MET A 1 -6.36 -12.05 -1.23
CA MET A 1 -6.73 -12.00 -2.66
C MET A 1 -8.21 -11.65 -2.82
N LEU A 2 -8.57 -10.97 -3.90
CA LEU A 2 -9.95 -10.73 -4.29
C LEU A 2 -10.17 -11.24 -5.71
N HIS A 3 -11.08 -12.21 -5.89
CA HIS A 3 -11.29 -12.92 -7.16
C HIS A 3 -9.98 -13.44 -7.77
N ARG A 4 -9.12 -14.03 -6.93
CA ARG A 4 -7.76 -14.53 -7.28
C ARG A 4 -6.72 -13.47 -7.64
N TRP A 5 -7.02 -12.18 -7.57
CA TRP A 5 -6.00 -11.14 -7.72
C TRP A 5 -5.42 -10.74 -6.37
N TYR A 6 -4.16 -10.31 -6.33
CA TYR A 6 -3.55 -9.80 -5.10
C TYR A 6 -4.40 -8.65 -4.53
N ALA A 7 -4.50 -8.56 -3.20
CA ALA A 7 -5.39 -7.60 -2.55
C ALA A 7 -4.68 -6.25 -2.35
N TRP A 8 -4.63 -5.44 -3.40
CA TRP A 8 -4.03 -4.10 -3.38
C TRP A 8 -5.10 -3.00 -3.24
N PRO A 9 -4.73 -1.78 -2.80
CA PRO A 9 -5.70 -0.78 -2.30
C PRO A 9 -6.83 -0.42 -3.27
N TYR A 10 -6.49 -0.04 -4.51
CA TYR A 10 -7.50 0.35 -5.51
C TYR A 10 -8.31 -0.83 -6.08
N LEU A 11 -7.96 -2.08 -5.75
CA LEU A 11 -8.81 -3.23 -6.04
C LEU A 11 -9.78 -3.53 -4.88
N LEU A 12 -9.39 -3.22 -3.65
CA LEU A 12 -10.19 -3.49 -2.46
C LEU A 12 -11.37 -2.52 -2.29
N ALA A 13 -11.17 -1.24 -2.62
CA ALA A 13 -12.28 -0.28 -2.63
C ALA A 13 -13.31 -0.63 -3.73
N PRO A 14 -14.63 -0.71 -3.43
CA PRO A 14 -15.61 -1.24 -4.38
C PRO A 14 -15.65 -0.51 -5.73
N HIS A 15 -15.65 0.83 -5.69
CA HIS A 15 -15.81 1.69 -6.87
C HIS A 15 -14.54 1.71 -7.75
N THR A 16 -13.34 1.84 -7.17
CA THR A 16 -12.09 1.76 -7.94
C THR A 16 -11.79 0.33 -8.38
N GLY A 17 -12.15 -0.65 -7.55
CA GLY A 17 -11.97 -2.07 -7.83
C GLY A 17 -12.87 -2.55 -8.96
N ALA A 18 -14.07 -1.99 -9.08
CA ALA A 18 -14.96 -2.19 -10.22
C ALA A 18 -14.31 -1.77 -11.53
N LEU A 19 -13.76 -0.54 -11.59
CA LEU A 19 -13.09 -0.03 -12.78
C LEU A 19 -11.80 -0.79 -13.08
N ASN A 20 -10.98 -1.12 -12.08
CA ASN A 20 -9.78 -1.93 -12.31
C ASN A 20 -10.13 -3.34 -12.82
N LEU A 21 -11.16 -3.98 -12.27
CA LEU A 21 -11.61 -5.28 -12.77
C LEU A 21 -12.00 -5.19 -14.27
N ARG A 22 -12.85 -4.22 -14.62
CA ARG A 22 -13.38 -4.08 -15.98
C ARG A 22 -12.34 -3.60 -17.00
N GLU A 23 -11.53 -2.60 -16.65
CA GLU A 23 -10.63 -1.91 -17.59
C GLU A 23 -9.20 -2.46 -17.62
N ARG A 24 -8.77 -3.18 -16.57
CA ARG A 24 -7.42 -3.75 -16.47
C ARG A 24 -7.43 -5.27 -16.45
N LEU A 25 -8.06 -5.86 -15.44
CA LEU A 25 -7.86 -7.27 -15.12
C LEU A 25 -8.54 -8.20 -16.14
N LEU A 26 -9.82 -7.96 -16.47
CA LEU A 26 -10.53 -8.75 -17.49
C LEU A 26 -9.91 -8.63 -18.89
N PRO A 27 -9.49 -7.44 -19.37
CA PRO A 27 -8.75 -7.32 -20.63
C PRO A 27 -7.45 -8.14 -20.66
N ILE A 28 -6.71 -8.21 -19.55
CA ILE A 28 -5.49 -9.02 -19.46
C ILE A 28 -5.82 -10.51 -19.64
N LEU A 29 -6.83 -11.03 -18.93
CA LEU A 29 -7.26 -12.44 -19.08
C LEU A 29 -7.66 -12.74 -20.53
N ARG A 30 -8.46 -11.87 -21.14
CA ARG A 30 -8.92 -12.02 -22.53
C ARG A 30 -7.75 -11.95 -23.52
N ASN A 31 -6.80 -11.03 -23.33
CA ASN A 31 -5.64 -10.92 -24.21
C ASN A 31 -4.75 -12.16 -24.13
N TYR A 32 -4.54 -12.70 -22.93
CA TYR A 32 -3.81 -13.95 -22.75
C TYR A 32 -4.46 -15.11 -23.51
N LEU A 33 -5.78 -15.29 -23.38
CA LEU A 33 -6.49 -16.37 -24.08
C LEU A 33 -6.43 -16.24 -25.62
N MET A 34 -6.31 -15.02 -26.13
CA MET A 34 -6.10 -14.79 -27.56
C MET A 34 -4.67 -15.09 -28.01
N SER A 35 -3.67 -14.86 -27.17
CA SER A 35 -2.26 -15.05 -27.52
C SER A 35 -1.34 -15.36 -26.32
N PRO A 36 -1.33 -16.60 -25.80
CA PRO A 36 -0.46 -16.97 -24.68
C PRO A 36 1.03 -16.77 -24.98
N ALA A 37 1.45 -17.03 -26.22
CA ALA A 37 2.84 -16.86 -26.66
C ALA A 37 3.32 -15.40 -26.60
N LEU A 38 2.42 -14.42 -26.81
CA LEU A 38 2.75 -12.99 -26.68
C LEU A 38 3.11 -12.66 -25.23
N HIS A 39 2.32 -13.17 -24.28
CA HIS A 39 2.54 -12.96 -22.85
C HIS A 39 3.85 -13.59 -22.40
N GLN A 40 4.10 -14.84 -22.77
CA GLN A 40 5.35 -15.53 -22.48
C GLN A 40 6.56 -14.77 -23.05
N SER A 41 6.49 -14.33 -24.31
CA SER A 41 7.57 -13.57 -24.94
C SER A 41 7.78 -12.21 -24.29
N ALA A 42 6.73 -11.56 -23.81
CA ALA A 42 6.84 -10.27 -23.14
C ALA A 42 7.45 -10.41 -21.73
N LEU A 43 7.06 -11.43 -20.97
CA LEU A 43 7.58 -11.70 -19.63
C LEU A 43 9.04 -12.17 -19.63
N ALA A 44 9.51 -12.75 -20.73
CA ALA A 44 10.91 -13.10 -20.91
C ALA A 44 11.84 -11.88 -21.06
N ASP A 45 11.30 -10.68 -21.27
CA ASP A 45 12.03 -9.42 -21.35
C ASP A 45 11.89 -8.65 -20.01
N PRO A 46 12.96 -8.57 -19.17
CA PRO A 46 12.90 -7.88 -17.89
C PRO A 46 12.43 -6.41 -18.00
N ALA A 47 12.70 -5.73 -19.12
CA ALA A 47 12.28 -4.35 -19.34
C ALA A 47 10.77 -4.18 -19.53
N ARG A 48 10.03 -5.29 -19.71
CA ARG A 48 8.57 -5.33 -19.84
C ARG A 48 7.87 -5.89 -18.60
N TYR A 49 8.64 -6.30 -17.59
CA TYR A 49 8.10 -6.62 -16.29
C TYR A 49 7.35 -5.39 -15.74
N GLY A 50 6.27 -5.62 -14.97
CA GLY A 50 5.36 -4.54 -14.58
C GLY A 50 4.33 -4.13 -15.65
N GLY A 51 4.40 -4.72 -16.85
CA GLY A 51 3.41 -4.53 -17.93
C GLY A 51 2.11 -5.33 -17.73
N PRO A 52 1.09 -5.13 -18.59
CA PRO A 52 -0.19 -5.82 -18.52
C PRO A 52 -0.11 -7.23 -19.13
N PHE A 53 0.86 -8.03 -18.66
CA PHE A 53 1.10 -9.39 -19.14
C PHE A 53 0.84 -10.37 -17.99
N LEU A 54 -0.09 -11.29 -18.25
CA LEU A 54 -0.38 -12.44 -17.40
C LEU A 54 0.74 -13.47 -17.44
N ASP A 55 1.24 -13.81 -16.26
CA ASP A 55 2.04 -14.99 -15.97
C ASP A 55 1.11 -16.09 -15.42
N PRO A 56 0.93 -17.22 -16.14
CA PRO A 56 0.06 -18.30 -15.71
C PRO A 56 0.76 -19.27 -14.74
N GLY A 57 2.07 -19.14 -14.49
CA GLY A 57 2.86 -20.16 -13.81
C GLY A 57 2.73 -21.51 -14.51
N ASP A 58 2.37 -22.55 -13.75
CA ASP A 58 2.16 -23.90 -14.27
C ASP A 58 0.77 -24.11 -14.92
N ALA A 59 -0.12 -23.10 -14.88
CA ALA A 59 -1.46 -23.21 -15.42
C ALA A 59 -1.50 -23.05 -16.94
N GLY A 60 -2.52 -23.62 -17.58
CA GLY A 60 -2.77 -23.50 -19.00
C GLY A 60 -3.87 -22.50 -19.36
N PRO A 61 -4.16 -22.33 -20.67
CA PRO A 61 -5.28 -21.51 -21.14
C PRO A 61 -6.65 -21.93 -20.58
N ALA A 62 -6.87 -23.23 -20.34
CA ALA A 62 -8.15 -23.73 -19.84
C ALA A 62 -8.43 -23.25 -18.41
N GLU A 63 -7.43 -23.23 -17.54
CA GLU A 63 -7.55 -22.72 -16.17
C GLU A 63 -7.81 -21.21 -16.17
N VAL A 64 -7.16 -20.46 -17.07
CA VAL A 64 -7.37 -19.02 -17.20
C VAL A 64 -8.77 -18.71 -17.76
N GLU A 65 -9.26 -19.50 -18.70
CA GLU A 65 -10.65 -19.40 -19.20
C GLU A 65 -11.66 -19.70 -18.09
N ALA A 66 -11.43 -20.76 -17.31
CA ALA A 66 -12.27 -21.08 -16.15
C ALA A 66 -12.26 -19.95 -15.10
N LEU A 67 -11.11 -19.32 -14.84
CA LEU A 67 -11.01 -18.16 -13.97
C LEU A 67 -11.79 -16.96 -14.52
N LEU A 68 -11.65 -16.66 -15.82
CA LEU A 68 -12.37 -15.57 -16.47
C LEU A 68 -13.89 -15.75 -16.30
N GLU A 69 -14.40 -16.94 -16.63
CA GLU A 69 -15.81 -17.27 -16.52
C GLU A 69 -16.33 -17.25 -15.07
N ALA A 70 -15.54 -17.76 -14.13
CA ALA A 70 -15.87 -17.68 -12.71
C ALA A 70 -15.92 -16.23 -12.21
N THR A 71 -14.95 -15.41 -12.62
CA THR A 71 -14.87 -13.99 -12.24
C THR A 71 -16.06 -13.20 -12.79
N LEU A 72 -16.43 -13.40 -14.06
CA LEU A 72 -17.58 -12.72 -14.67
C LEU A 72 -18.89 -13.02 -13.93
N ARG A 73 -19.06 -14.25 -13.43
CA ARG A 73 -20.23 -14.62 -12.63
C ARG A 73 -20.16 -14.09 -11.19
N ALA A 74 -19.03 -14.29 -10.51
CA ALA A 74 -18.88 -13.98 -9.09
C ALA A 74 -18.77 -12.48 -8.82
N ALA A 75 -18.27 -11.69 -9.78
CA ALA A 75 -18.07 -10.26 -9.66
C ALA A 75 -19.15 -9.42 -10.36
N ALA A 76 -20.33 -10.01 -10.61
CA ALA A 76 -21.39 -9.36 -11.40
C ALA A 76 -21.86 -8.03 -10.79
N ALA A 77 -21.96 -7.94 -9.46
CA ALA A 77 -22.35 -6.71 -8.78
C ALA A 77 -21.31 -5.60 -8.95
N ARG A 78 -20.03 -5.95 -8.83
CA ARG A 78 -18.91 -5.03 -9.06
C ARG A 78 -18.81 -4.58 -10.51
N LEU A 79 -19.07 -5.46 -11.48
CA LEU A 79 -19.12 -5.08 -12.90
C LEU A 79 -20.30 -4.15 -13.20
N ALA A 80 -21.48 -4.42 -12.62
CA ALA A 80 -22.63 -3.52 -12.73
C ALA A 80 -22.33 -2.13 -12.14
N LEU A 81 -21.59 -2.05 -11.03
CA LEU A 81 -21.13 -0.79 -10.44
C LEU A 81 -20.23 0.01 -11.40
N ALA A 82 -19.30 -0.64 -12.11
CA ALA A 82 -18.47 0.03 -13.11
C ALA A 82 -19.30 0.65 -14.24
N ASP A 83 -20.27 -0.11 -14.75
CA ASP A 83 -21.15 0.37 -15.83
C ASP A 83 -22.06 1.52 -15.38
N ASP A 84 -22.55 1.45 -14.15
CA ASP A 84 -23.37 2.50 -13.55
C ASP A 84 -22.57 3.78 -13.23
N ILE A 85 -21.28 3.68 -12.92
CA ILE A 85 -20.38 4.85 -12.81
C ILE A 85 -20.33 5.61 -14.13
N ASP A 86 -20.18 4.92 -15.26
CA ASP A 86 -20.15 5.58 -16.57
C ASP A 86 -21.51 6.12 -17.00
N ARG A 87 -22.61 5.42 -16.66
CA ARG A 87 -23.97 5.93 -16.87
C ARG A 87 -24.23 7.20 -16.07
N LEU A 88 -23.73 7.28 -14.83
CA LEU A 88 -23.85 8.48 -14.01
C LEU A 88 -23.03 9.64 -14.57
N ARG A 89 -21.80 9.38 -15.02
CA ARG A 89 -20.99 10.37 -15.75
C ARG A 89 -21.72 10.92 -16.97
N THR A 90 -22.31 10.03 -17.77
CA THR A 90 -23.09 10.40 -18.96
C THR A 90 -24.32 11.24 -18.60
N LEU A 91 -25.09 10.81 -17.59
CA LEU A 91 -26.26 11.55 -17.09
C LEU A 91 -25.89 12.98 -16.69
N LEU A 92 -24.77 13.16 -15.98
CA LEU A 92 -24.29 14.48 -15.58
C LEU A 92 -23.81 15.31 -16.77
N ALA A 93 -23.04 14.73 -17.69
CA ALA A 93 -22.56 15.42 -18.88
C ALA A 93 -23.70 15.94 -19.77
N GLU A 94 -24.81 15.19 -19.86
CA GLU A 94 -25.95 15.53 -20.70
C GLU A 94 -26.95 16.49 -20.03
N HIS A 95 -27.15 16.38 -18.71
CA HIS A 95 -28.27 17.05 -18.04
C HIS A 95 -27.86 18.06 -16.96
N ALA A 96 -26.66 17.96 -16.37
CA ALA A 96 -26.21 18.88 -15.33
C ALA A 96 -25.57 20.15 -15.95
N THR A 97 -26.44 21.03 -16.47
CA THR A 97 -26.08 22.21 -17.27
C THR A 97 -25.92 23.51 -16.45
N GLY A 98 -25.68 23.40 -15.15
CA GLY A 98 -25.55 24.52 -14.20
C GLY A 98 -26.81 24.84 -13.39
N GLY A 99 -27.93 24.18 -13.70
CA GLY A 99 -29.14 24.20 -12.88
C GLY A 99 -29.09 23.21 -11.72
N ALA A 100 -30.10 23.26 -10.85
CA ALA A 100 -30.23 22.37 -9.70
C ALA A 100 -30.42 20.90 -10.13
N MET A 101 -29.79 19.96 -9.39
CA MET A 101 -29.68 18.54 -9.79
C MET A 101 -30.66 17.60 -9.08
N GLU A 102 -31.62 18.12 -8.30
CA GLU A 102 -32.56 17.28 -7.53
C GLU A 102 -33.36 16.34 -8.44
N SER A 103 -33.73 16.83 -9.63
CA SER A 103 -34.45 16.06 -10.64
C SER A 103 -33.65 14.90 -11.27
N LEU A 104 -32.32 14.88 -11.07
CA LEU A 104 -31.46 13.81 -11.57
C LEU A 104 -31.37 12.63 -10.59
N TYR A 105 -31.65 12.83 -9.30
CA TYR A 105 -31.55 11.75 -8.30
C TYR A 105 -32.42 10.52 -8.61
N PRO A 106 -33.68 10.65 -9.08
CA PRO A 106 -34.47 9.49 -9.51
C PRO A 106 -33.86 8.72 -10.70
N GLN A 107 -32.98 9.37 -11.46
CA GLN A 107 -32.31 8.81 -12.64
C GLN A 107 -30.92 8.24 -12.32
N VAL A 108 -30.44 8.41 -11.08
CA VAL A 108 -29.19 7.78 -10.64
C VAL A 108 -29.31 6.26 -10.80
N PRO A 109 -28.31 5.62 -11.44
CA PRO A 109 -28.32 4.18 -11.66
C PRO A 109 -28.43 3.37 -10.37
N GLU A 110 -28.96 2.15 -10.48
CA GLU A 110 -29.41 1.35 -9.34
C GLU A 110 -28.30 1.08 -8.32
N SER A 111 -27.10 0.69 -8.75
CA SER A 111 -26.00 0.37 -7.84
C SER A 111 -25.42 1.60 -7.09
N LEU A 112 -25.70 2.81 -7.59
CA LEU A 112 -25.23 4.08 -7.02
C LEU A 112 -26.32 4.84 -6.27
N ARG A 113 -27.59 4.43 -6.40
CA ARG A 113 -28.73 5.12 -5.79
C ARG A 113 -28.62 5.11 -4.27
N GLY A 114 -28.65 6.30 -3.67
CA GLY A 114 -28.47 6.48 -2.23
C GLY A 114 -27.01 6.40 -1.75
N CYS A 115 -26.06 6.11 -2.65
CA CYS A 115 -24.64 5.98 -2.34
C CYS A 115 -23.80 7.14 -2.91
N VAL A 116 -24.43 8.14 -3.53
CA VAL A 116 -23.75 9.29 -4.15
C VAL A 116 -24.40 10.63 -3.80
N GLU A 117 -23.61 11.69 -3.84
CA GLU A 117 -24.06 13.08 -3.89
C GLU A 117 -23.63 13.69 -5.23
N LEU A 118 -24.56 14.34 -5.93
CA LEU A 118 -24.29 15.07 -7.17
C LEU A 118 -23.86 16.50 -6.81
N VAL A 119 -22.74 16.97 -7.35
CA VAL A 119 -22.15 18.26 -7.00
C VAL A 119 -21.68 19.04 -8.22
N TYR A 120 -21.58 20.36 -8.09
CA TYR A 120 -20.77 21.18 -8.99
C TYR A 120 -19.51 21.63 -8.27
N ASP A 121 -18.41 21.77 -9.00
CA ASP A 121 -17.26 22.52 -8.51
C ASP A 121 -17.47 24.04 -8.61
N LEU A 122 -16.49 24.83 -8.17
CA LEU A 122 -16.54 26.30 -8.22
C LEU A 122 -16.53 26.87 -9.66
N ALA A 123 -16.24 26.05 -10.66
CA ALA A 123 -16.31 26.40 -12.07
C ALA A 123 -17.63 25.92 -12.73
N ASN A 124 -18.60 25.45 -11.94
CA ASN A 124 -19.86 24.86 -12.39
C ASN A 124 -19.70 23.61 -13.25
N ARG A 125 -18.60 22.86 -13.10
CA ARG A 125 -18.45 21.55 -13.75
C ARG A 125 -19.15 20.48 -12.90
N PRO A 126 -20.07 19.70 -13.47
CA PRO A 126 -20.78 18.68 -12.72
C PRO A 126 -19.86 17.51 -12.38
N ALA A 127 -20.06 16.96 -11.19
CA ALA A 127 -19.36 15.79 -10.68
C ALA A 127 -20.26 15.06 -9.67
N PHE A 128 -19.74 14.00 -9.08
CA PHE A 128 -20.37 13.32 -7.96
C PHE A 128 -19.31 12.82 -7.00
N ARG A 129 -19.70 12.63 -5.74
CA ARG A 129 -18.90 11.92 -4.75
C ARG A 129 -19.65 10.72 -4.18
N PHE A 130 -18.91 9.72 -3.74
CA PHE A 130 -19.45 8.54 -3.10
C PHE A 130 -19.59 8.73 -1.58
N PHE A 131 -20.65 8.16 -1.03
CA PHE A 131 -20.72 7.81 0.38
C PHE A 131 -20.03 6.47 0.58
N GLU A 132 -18.70 6.46 0.65
CA GLU A 132 -17.89 5.24 0.70
C GLU A 132 -18.36 4.19 1.72
N PRO A 133 -18.73 4.55 2.98
CA PRO A 133 -19.24 3.56 3.92
C PRO A 133 -20.46 2.78 3.41
N LEU A 134 -21.30 3.39 2.58
CA LEU A 134 -22.46 2.72 1.97
C LEU A 134 -22.01 1.77 0.85
N LEU A 135 -20.98 2.13 0.08
CA LEU A 135 -20.41 1.23 -0.93
C LEU A 135 -19.80 -0.03 -0.33
N TYR A 136 -19.12 0.06 0.82
CA TYR A 136 -18.60 -1.11 1.54
C TYR A 136 -19.69 -2.03 2.10
N ARG A 137 -20.95 -1.56 2.16
CA ARG A 137 -22.13 -2.36 2.52
C ARG A 137 -22.94 -2.82 1.31
N SER A 138 -22.51 -2.44 0.11
CA SER A 138 -23.18 -2.82 -1.13
C SER A 138 -22.75 -4.23 -1.57
N PRO A 139 -23.53 -4.88 -2.45
CA PRO A 139 -23.14 -6.15 -3.04
C PRO A 139 -21.78 -6.12 -3.79
N ALA A 140 -21.29 -4.94 -4.20
CA ALA A 140 -20.01 -4.80 -4.89
C ALA A 140 -18.76 -4.91 -3.99
N PHE A 141 -18.92 -4.92 -2.66
CA PHE A 141 -17.79 -5.18 -1.76
C PHE A 141 -17.29 -6.63 -1.85
N GLU A 142 -18.21 -7.57 -2.09
CA GLU A 142 -17.91 -8.97 -2.47
C GLU A 142 -17.03 -9.72 -1.47
N GLU A 143 -17.47 -9.80 -0.21
CA GLU A 143 -16.80 -10.61 0.83
C GLU A 143 -16.64 -12.08 0.40
N HIS A 144 -17.57 -12.63 -0.38
CA HIS A 144 -17.50 -13.97 -0.95
C HIS A 144 -16.35 -14.16 -1.95
N GLY A 145 -15.83 -13.07 -2.53
CA GLY A 145 -14.70 -13.09 -3.45
C GLY A 145 -13.35 -13.00 -2.74
N GLN A 146 -13.35 -12.78 -1.42
CA GLN A 146 -12.13 -12.64 -0.62
C GLN A 146 -11.55 -14.02 -0.30
N THR A 147 -10.23 -14.13 -0.36
CA THR A 147 -9.52 -15.39 -0.12
C THR A 147 -8.14 -15.11 0.47
N VAL A 148 -7.78 -15.84 1.53
CA VAL A 148 -6.41 -15.90 2.03
C VAL A 148 -5.75 -17.15 1.45
N SER A 149 -4.57 -17.00 0.85
CA SER A 149 -3.78 -18.12 0.32
C SER A 149 -2.60 -18.35 1.27
N LEU A 150 -2.57 -19.52 1.91
CA LEU A 150 -1.50 -19.91 2.81
C LEU A 150 -0.52 -20.84 2.08
N THR A 151 0.77 -20.65 2.31
CA THR A 151 1.86 -21.48 1.78
C THR A 151 2.83 -21.83 2.90
N GLU A 152 3.51 -22.97 2.77
CA GLU A 152 4.52 -23.42 3.75
C GLU A 152 5.75 -22.50 3.76
N ALA A 153 6.13 -21.99 2.59
CA ALA A 153 7.21 -21.02 2.42
C ALA A 153 6.73 -19.86 1.54
N PRO A 154 7.35 -18.68 1.65
CA PRO A 154 7.08 -17.56 0.76
C PRO A 154 7.35 -17.95 -0.70
N PRO A 155 6.45 -17.58 -1.64
CA PRO A 155 6.68 -17.85 -3.05
C PRO A 155 7.89 -17.04 -3.56
N ARG A 156 8.88 -17.72 -4.13
CA ARG A 156 10.10 -17.07 -4.66
C ARG A 156 9.80 -16.18 -5.87
N ASP A 157 8.90 -16.63 -6.74
CA ASP A 157 8.55 -15.96 -7.99
C ASP A 157 7.07 -15.60 -7.97
N GLN A 158 6.70 -14.58 -7.19
CA GLN A 158 5.33 -14.05 -7.22
C GLN A 158 5.14 -13.20 -8.47
N PRO A 159 4.08 -13.42 -9.26
CA PRO A 159 3.87 -12.66 -10.46
C PRO A 159 3.41 -11.23 -10.11
N PHE A 160 3.63 -10.31 -11.04
CA PHE A 160 3.34 -8.89 -10.84
C PHE A 160 1.85 -8.65 -10.52
N VAL A 161 1.56 -7.95 -9.42
CA VAL A 161 0.22 -7.88 -8.82
C VAL A 161 -0.86 -7.21 -9.67
N TYR A 162 -0.49 -6.32 -10.59
CA TYR A 162 -1.45 -5.71 -11.54
C TYR A 162 -1.56 -6.46 -12.87
N GLY A 163 -0.64 -7.41 -13.11
CA GLY A 163 -0.51 -8.12 -14.39
C GLY A 163 -1.03 -9.54 -14.35
N SER A 164 -1.05 -10.20 -13.18
CA SER A 164 -1.36 -11.63 -13.10
C SER A 164 -2.25 -12.00 -11.90
N PRO A 165 -3.18 -12.95 -12.09
CA PRO A 165 -3.88 -13.58 -10.98
C PRO A 165 -2.96 -14.57 -10.25
N VAL A 166 -3.30 -14.87 -9.00
CA VAL A 166 -2.73 -15.97 -8.23
C VAL A 166 -3.58 -17.21 -8.46
N LEU A 167 -3.12 -18.07 -9.36
CA LEU A 167 -3.82 -19.29 -9.75
C LEU A 167 -3.67 -20.40 -8.69
N PRO A 168 -4.64 -21.34 -8.61
CA PRO A 168 -4.54 -22.51 -7.73
C PRO A 168 -3.28 -23.32 -8.03
N GLY A 169 -2.69 -23.89 -6.98
CA GLY A 169 -1.54 -24.77 -7.11
C GLY A 169 -1.40 -25.71 -5.91
N PRO A 170 -0.66 -26.83 -6.05
CA PRO A 170 -0.53 -27.84 -4.98
C PRO A 170 0.13 -27.30 -3.71
N GLY A 171 0.95 -26.25 -3.81
CA GLY A 171 1.60 -25.59 -2.68
C GLY A 171 0.73 -24.54 -1.95
N ARG A 172 -0.50 -24.28 -2.42
CA ARG A 172 -1.38 -23.23 -1.88
C ARG A 172 -2.60 -23.82 -1.19
N LEU A 173 -2.90 -23.34 0.00
CA LEU A 173 -4.15 -23.59 0.70
C LEU A 173 -4.98 -22.30 0.64
N ASP A 174 -5.97 -22.29 -0.26
CA ASP A 174 -6.83 -21.13 -0.48
C ASP A 174 -8.10 -21.25 0.36
N ILE A 175 -8.33 -20.28 1.23
CA ILE A 175 -9.42 -20.30 2.20
C ILE A 175 -10.34 -19.10 1.95
N GLY A 176 -11.58 -19.40 1.59
CA GLY A 176 -12.62 -18.42 1.22
C GLY A 176 -13.38 -17.87 2.44
N VAL A 177 -12.66 -17.24 3.36
CA VAL A 177 -13.23 -16.57 4.54
C VAL A 177 -12.96 -15.06 4.42
N PRO A 178 -13.94 -14.18 4.73
CA PRO A 178 -13.74 -12.74 4.65
C PRO A 178 -12.53 -12.27 5.45
N PHE A 179 -11.84 -11.24 4.96
CA PHE A 179 -10.68 -10.67 5.64
C PHE A 179 -11.02 -10.15 7.04
N SER A 180 -12.25 -9.68 7.24
CA SER A 180 -12.77 -9.17 8.51
C SER A 180 -13.05 -10.24 9.56
N ALA A 181 -13.03 -11.53 9.22
CA ALA A 181 -13.37 -12.61 10.14
C ALA A 181 -12.37 -12.70 11.30
N ASP A 182 -12.88 -12.92 12.51
CA ASP A 182 -12.09 -13.00 13.75
C ASP A 182 -11.16 -14.23 13.79
N VAL A 183 -11.50 -15.31 13.09
CA VAL A 183 -10.65 -16.51 13.02
C VAL A 183 -9.25 -16.21 12.49
N TRP A 184 -9.10 -15.21 11.63
CA TRP A 184 -7.78 -14.77 11.18
C TRP A 184 -6.92 -14.19 12.30
N ASP A 185 -7.54 -13.52 13.29
CA ASP A 185 -6.83 -13.00 14.45
C ASP A 185 -6.20 -14.13 15.26
N ASP A 186 -6.95 -15.20 15.50
CA ASP A 186 -6.49 -16.35 16.27
C ASP A 186 -5.44 -17.16 15.49
N VAL A 187 -5.64 -17.35 14.18
CA VAL A 187 -4.67 -17.99 13.28
C VAL A 187 -3.33 -17.26 13.32
N PHE A 188 -3.33 -15.93 13.23
CA PHE A 188 -2.07 -15.17 13.21
C PHE A 188 -1.50 -14.92 14.60
N ALA A 189 -2.33 -14.87 15.65
CA ALA A 189 -1.88 -14.86 17.04
C ALA A 189 -1.11 -16.14 17.42
N ALA A 190 -1.40 -17.26 16.74
CA ALA A 190 -0.69 -18.53 16.92
C ALA A 190 0.83 -18.47 16.66
N ARG A 191 1.31 -17.40 15.99
CA ARG A 191 2.76 -17.13 15.87
C ARG A 191 3.42 -16.82 17.22
N LEU A 192 2.67 -16.31 18.19
CA LEU A 192 3.16 -15.86 19.49
C LEU A 192 2.55 -16.62 20.66
N GLN A 193 1.38 -17.23 20.48
CA GLN A 193 0.63 -17.94 21.51
C GLN A 193 0.27 -19.35 21.05
N PRO A 194 0.16 -20.33 21.96
CA PRO A 194 -0.39 -21.64 21.60
C PRO A 194 -1.82 -21.53 21.07
N ALA A 195 -2.20 -22.39 20.11
CA ALA A 195 -3.54 -22.46 19.54
C ALA A 195 -3.95 -23.92 19.26
N ASP A 196 -5.25 -24.21 19.32
CA ASP A 196 -5.81 -25.48 18.88
C ASP A 196 -6.04 -25.43 17.36
N CYS A 197 -5.17 -26.11 16.61
CA CYS A 197 -5.23 -26.08 15.15
C CYS A 197 -6.49 -26.76 14.59
N GLY A 198 -7.05 -27.75 15.29
CA GLY A 198 -8.28 -28.43 14.90
C GLY A 198 -9.50 -27.53 15.05
N GLU A 199 -9.59 -26.81 16.16
CA GLU A 199 -10.64 -25.79 16.39
C GLU A 199 -10.57 -24.68 15.33
N LEU A 200 -9.37 -24.17 15.02
CA LEU A 200 -9.18 -23.16 13.99
C LEU A 200 -9.59 -23.67 12.60
N ALA A 201 -9.22 -24.91 12.24
CA ALA A 201 -9.62 -25.53 10.98
C ALA A 201 -11.14 -25.69 10.86
N GLU A 202 -11.82 -26.06 11.95
CA GLU A 202 -13.29 -26.15 12.01
C GLU A 202 -13.94 -24.77 11.78
N ARG A 203 -13.45 -23.72 12.45
CA ARG A 203 -13.94 -22.34 12.27
C ARG A 203 -13.70 -21.80 10.86
N LEU A 204 -12.64 -22.24 10.20
CA LEU A 204 -12.34 -21.92 8.80
C LEU A 204 -13.16 -22.77 7.81
N GLY A 205 -13.93 -23.76 8.28
CA GLY A 205 -14.75 -24.64 7.45
C GLY A 205 -13.93 -25.56 6.55
N LEU A 206 -12.75 -25.99 6.99
CA LEU A 206 -11.86 -26.85 6.21
C LEU A 206 -12.36 -28.29 6.18
N ASP A 207 -12.23 -28.94 5.01
CA ASP A 207 -12.43 -30.40 4.91
C ASP A 207 -11.23 -31.17 5.46
N THR A 208 -11.35 -32.50 5.59
CA THR A 208 -10.29 -33.34 6.18
C THR A 208 -8.94 -33.20 5.49
N ALA A 209 -8.90 -33.04 4.17
CA ALA A 209 -7.64 -32.91 3.43
C ALA A 209 -7.03 -31.51 3.61
N ALA A 210 -7.86 -30.47 3.60
CA ALA A 210 -7.46 -29.10 3.88
C ALA A 210 -6.99 -28.91 5.33
N THR A 211 -7.66 -29.54 6.31
CA THR A 211 -7.27 -29.52 7.73
C THR A 211 -5.87 -30.08 7.92
N ALA A 212 -5.55 -31.23 7.34
CA ALA A 212 -4.21 -31.81 7.45
C ALA A 212 -3.12 -30.89 6.86
N ARG A 213 -3.40 -30.21 5.74
CA ARG A 213 -2.48 -29.23 5.14
C ARG A 213 -2.35 -27.96 5.98
N PHE A 214 -3.44 -27.53 6.60
CA PHE A 214 -3.47 -26.36 7.48
C PHE A 214 -2.67 -26.60 8.76
N GLU A 215 -2.90 -27.73 9.43
CA GLU A 215 -2.16 -28.13 10.65
C GLU A 215 -0.64 -28.21 10.40
N ALA A 216 -0.23 -28.64 9.20
CA ALA A 216 1.18 -28.70 8.82
C ALA A 216 1.87 -27.32 8.74
N LEU A 217 1.13 -26.22 8.73
CA LEU A 217 1.69 -24.85 8.76
C LEU A 217 2.10 -24.40 10.17
N PHE A 218 1.74 -25.16 11.21
CA PHE A 218 2.01 -24.84 12.61
C PHE A 218 3.17 -25.66 13.16
N HIS A 219 3.81 -25.16 14.22
CA HIS A 219 4.88 -25.87 14.90
C HIS A 219 4.92 -25.58 16.39
N GLU A 220 5.49 -26.50 17.18
CA GLU A 220 5.60 -26.37 18.63
C GLU A 220 6.79 -25.52 19.10
N ARG A 221 7.65 -25.04 18.19
CA ARG A 221 8.80 -24.19 18.56
C ARG A 221 8.30 -22.86 19.14
N PRO A 222 8.67 -22.50 20.39
CA PRO A 222 8.22 -21.25 20.99
C PRO A 222 8.81 -20.04 20.23
N PRO A 223 8.12 -18.89 20.22
CA PRO A 223 8.65 -17.67 19.62
C PRO A 223 9.92 -17.22 20.35
N ARG A 224 10.83 -16.59 19.62
CA ARG A 224 12.05 -16.02 20.21
C ARG A 224 11.66 -14.88 21.16
N PRO A 225 12.27 -14.78 22.36
CA PRO A 225 12.05 -13.63 23.23
C PRO A 225 12.45 -12.33 22.53
N TYR A 226 11.59 -11.32 22.65
CA TYR A 226 11.85 -10.01 22.07
C TYR A 226 12.71 -9.14 22.99
N ALA A 227 13.82 -8.60 22.46
CA ALA A 227 14.70 -7.71 23.21
C ALA A 227 14.14 -6.27 23.23
N THR A 228 13.75 -5.81 24.42
CA THR A 228 13.26 -4.45 24.64
C THR A 228 14.37 -3.41 24.52
N VAL A 229 14.00 -2.19 24.13
CA VAL A 229 14.94 -1.06 24.02
C VAL A 229 15.27 -0.54 25.43
N PRO A 230 16.56 -0.38 25.79
CA PRO A 230 16.94 0.24 27.06
C PRO A 230 16.40 1.67 27.20
N GLY A 231 16.15 2.09 28.44
CA GLY A 231 15.72 3.47 28.72
C GLY A 231 16.71 4.50 28.21
N GLY A 232 16.20 5.62 27.67
CA GLY A 232 17.02 6.71 27.15
C GLY A 232 17.61 6.45 25.75
N GLN A 233 17.16 5.41 25.04
CA GLN A 233 17.55 5.11 23.67
C GLN A 233 16.34 5.04 22.74
N VAL A 234 16.54 5.45 21.49
CA VAL A 234 15.64 5.18 20.37
C VAL A 234 16.32 4.17 19.45
N ARG A 235 15.69 3.03 19.22
CA ARG A 235 16.14 2.04 18.23
C ARG A 235 15.36 2.23 16.94
N MET A 236 16.09 2.38 15.83
CA MET A 236 15.56 2.35 14.48
C MET A 236 15.96 1.04 13.83
N ARG A 237 14.99 0.32 13.25
CA ARG A 237 15.23 -0.87 12.44
C ARG A 237 14.54 -0.73 11.08
N TYR A 238 15.30 -0.91 10.02
CA TYR A 238 14.84 -0.93 8.63
C TYR A 238 14.57 -2.36 8.20
N PHE A 239 13.34 -2.65 7.77
CA PHE A 239 12.88 -3.99 7.37
C PHE A 239 12.85 -4.20 5.84
N GLY A 240 13.13 -3.15 5.05
CA GLY A 240 13.07 -3.19 3.59
C GLY A 240 12.14 -2.13 3.01
N HIS A 241 12.42 -1.65 1.80
CA HIS A 241 11.71 -0.59 1.09
C HIS A 241 11.36 0.63 1.97
N ALA A 242 10.11 0.80 2.38
CA ALA A 242 9.67 1.91 3.23
C ALA A 242 9.40 1.49 4.68
N ALA A 243 9.56 0.21 5.00
CA ALA A 243 9.24 -0.36 6.29
C ALA A 243 10.33 -0.02 7.32
N VAL A 244 10.00 0.86 8.26
CA VAL A 244 10.89 1.27 9.35
C VAL A 244 10.17 1.16 10.69
N LEU A 245 10.83 0.58 11.68
CA LEU A 245 10.35 0.52 13.05
C LEU A 245 11.17 1.47 13.92
N ILE A 246 10.48 2.38 14.62
CA ILE A 246 11.04 3.26 15.65
C ILE A 246 10.56 2.78 17.01
N GLU A 247 11.48 2.51 17.92
CA GLU A 247 11.19 1.95 19.23
C GLU A 247 11.88 2.72 20.35
N THR A 248 11.20 2.80 21.49
CA THR A 248 11.74 3.26 22.76
C THR A 248 11.39 2.26 23.85
N SER A 249 11.85 2.48 25.08
CA SER A 249 11.39 1.68 26.23
C SER A 249 9.89 1.85 26.52
N ALA A 250 9.24 2.87 25.96
CA ALA A 250 7.83 3.20 26.20
C ALA A 250 6.87 2.62 25.14
N GLY A 251 7.34 2.31 23.93
CA GLY A 251 6.49 1.86 22.83
C GLY A 251 7.18 1.90 21.47
N SER A 252 6.43 1.62 20.41
CA SER A 252 6.91 1.50 19.03
C SER A 252 5.95 2.04 17.97
N VAL A 253 6.53 2.57 16.89
CA VAL A 253 5.85 3.05 15.68
C VAL A 253 6.43 2.32 14.48
N LEU A 254 5.59 1.63 13.70
CA LEU A 254 5.98 0.94 12.46
C LEU A 254 5.43 1.70 11.25
N LEU A 255 6.31 2.14 10.36
CA LEU A 255 5.99 2.90 9.15
C LEU A 255 5.89 1.94 7.96
N ASP A 256 4.92 2.13 7.06
CA ASP A 256 4.73 1.46 5.76
C ASP A 256 5.08 -0.04 5.76
N PRO A 257 4.34 -0.88 6.52
CA PRO A 257 4.77 -2.24 6.81
C PRO A 257 4.64 -3.18 5.60
N LEU A 258 5.75 -3.34 4.88
CA LEU A 258 6.03 -4.43 3.95
C LEU A 258 7.06 -5.37 4.57
N ILE A 259 6.59 -6.41 5.25
CA ILE A 259 7.45 -7.23 6.11
C ILE A 259 7.65 -8.62 5.48
N GLY A 260 8.92 -8.97 5.27
CA GLY A 260 9.32 -10.29 4.80
C GLY A 260 9.19 -11.39 5.86
N TYR A 261 9.52 -12.61 5.47
CA TYR A 261 9.41 -13.79 6.31
C TYR A 261 10.78 -14.37 6.63
N SER A 262 10.87 -15.19 7.68
CA SER A 262 12.07 -15.99 7.92
C SER A 262 12.16 -17.13 6.91
N ASP A 263 13.37 -17.63 6.67
CA ASP A 263 13.65 -18.80 5.82
C ASP A 263 13.26 -18.63 4.33
N ASP A 264 13.14 -17.38 3.85
CA ASP A 264 12.83 -17.06 2.45
C ASP A 264 14.06 -17.03 1.52
N GLY A 265 15.25 -17.24 2.09
CA GLY A 265 16.52 -17.24 1.37
C GLY A 265 17.26 -15.91 1.37
N HIS A 266 16.74 -14.90 2.08
CA HIS A 266 17.38 -13.60 2.20
C HIS A 266 17.79 -13.30 3.66
N GLU A 267 18.81 -12.45 3.82
CA GLU A 267 19.27 -11.96 5.12
C GLU A 267 18.66 -10.57 5.38
N HIS A 268 17.57 -10.53 6.15
CA HIS A 268 16.87 -9.31 6.57
C HIS A 268 16.05 -9.55 7.84
N PHE A 269 15.50 -8.48 8.41
CA PHE A 269 14.49 -8.60 9.46
C PHE A 269 13.16 -9.10 8.90
N ALA A 270 12.50 -9.97 9.65
CA ALA A 270 11.25 -10.61 9.26
C ALA A 270 10.13 -10.32 10.27
N MET A 271 8.93 -10.84 9.99
CA MET A 271 7.76 -10.79 10.90
C MET A 271 8.07 -11.21 12.35
N ALA A 272 8.98 -12.17 12.52
CA ALA A 272 9.43 -12.67 13.82
C ALA A 272 10.29 -11.66 14.61
N ASP A 273 10.88 -10.67 13.93
CA ASP A 273 11.72 -9.64 14.52
C ASP A 273 10.92 -8.40 14.94
N LEU A 274 9.60 -8.39 14.79
CA LEU A 274 8.73 -7.30 15.26
C LEU A 274 8.37 -7.47 16.76
N PRO A 275 8.15 -6.37 17.50
CA PRO A 275 7.73 -6.43 18.90
C PRO A 275 6.35 -7.10 19.01
N HIS A 276 6.06 -7.75 20.13
CA HIS A 276 4.78 -8.44 20.31
C HIS A 276 3.58 -7.49 20.21
N HIS A 277 3.75 -6.22 20.59
CA HIS A 277 2.78 -5.15 20.43
C HIS A 277 3.42 -3.96 19.69
N ILE A 278 2.66 -3.34 18.80
CA ILE A 278 3.03 -2.14 18.04
C ILE A 278 2.00 -1.06 18.36
N ASP A 279 2.39 0.02 19.03
CA ASP A 279 1.46 1.05 19.50
C ASP A 279 0.79 1.79 18.34
N ALA A 280 1.56 2.11 17.29
CA ALA A 280 1.03 2.65 16.06
C ALA A 280 1.68 2.05 14.80
N VAL A 281 0.84 1.67 13.84
CA VAL A 281 1.24 1.47 12.44
C VAL A 281 0.87 2.70 11.65
N VAL A 282 1.78 3.24 10.86
CA VAL A 282 1.56 4.43 10.06
C VAL A 282 1.70 4.05 8.59
N ILE A 283 0.68 4.37 7.80
CA ILE A 283 0.72 4.22 6.34
C ILE A 283 0.85 5.62 5.75
N SER A 284 1.91 5.90 5.02
CA SER A 284 2.23 7.21 4.45
C SER A 284 1.25 7.61 3.36
N HIS A 285 0.93 6.70 2.42
CA HIS A 285 0.03 6.94 1.31
C HIS A 285 -0.49 5.64 0.68
N PHE A 286 -1.32 5.78 -0.36
CA PHE A 286 -2.18 4.72 -0.87
C PHE A 286 -1.61 3.90 -2.05
N HIS A 287 -0.29 3.79 -2.17
CA HIS A 287 0.35 2.94 -3.18
C HIS A 287 0.66 1.53 -2.63
N SER A 288 0.74 0.56 -3.55
CA SER A 288 0.78 -0.87 -3.19
C SER A 288 2.09 -1.30 -2.55
N ASP A 289 3.16 -0.53 -2.74
CA ASP A 289 4.46 -0.71 -2.10
C ASP A 289 4.57 -0.03 -0.72
N HIS A 290 3.53 0.68 -0.28
CA HIS A 290 3.43 1.25 1.07
C HIS A 290 2.28 0.63 1.88
N PHE A 291 1.48 -0.22 1.25
CA PHE A 291 0.32 -0.88 1.83
C PHE A 291 0.35 -2.39 1.55
N SER A 292 0.40 -3.20 2.60
CA SER A 292 0.23 -4.65 2.51
C SER A 292 -0.88 -5.12 3.42
N LEU A 293 -2.03 -5.48 2.83
CA LEU A 293 -3.11 -6.13 3.59
C LEU A 293 -2.64 -7.46 4.18
N GLU A 294 -1.75 -8.17 3.48
CA GLU A 294 -1.14 -9.42 3.94
C GLU A 294 -0.38 -9.25 5.26
N THR A 295 0.43 -8.20 5.37
CA THR A 295 1.16 -7.87 6.59
C THR A 295 0.20 -7.34 7.66
N LEU A 296 -0.73 -6.46 7.30
CA LEU A 296 -1.66 -5.86 8.25
C LEU A 296 -2.58 -6.90 8.90
N LEU A 297 -3.11 -7.87 8.15
CA LEU A 297 -3.94 -8.94 8.70
C LEU A 297 -3.17 -9.77 9.74
N GLN A 298 -1.91 -10.11 9.44
CA GLN A 298 -1.05 -10.85 10.38
C GLN A 298 -0.71 -10.06 11.65
N LEU A 299 -0.75 -8.74 11.58
CA LEU A 299 -0.47 -7.84 12.70
C LEU A 299 -1.73 -7.34 13.40
N ARG A 300 -2.94 -7.67 12.93
CA ARG A 300 -4.18 -7.01 13.32
C ARG A 300 -4.41 -6.97 14.84
N THR A 301 -4.13 -8.07 15.56
CA THR A 301 -4.22 -8.14 17.03
C THR A 301 -3.03 -7.50 17.76
N ARG A 302 -1.91 -7.31 17.08
CA ARG A 302 -0.67 -6.75 17.62
C ARG A 302 -0.66 -5.22 17.53
N ILE A 303 -1.52 -4.62 16.70
CA ILE A 303 -1.56 -3.18 16.45
C ILE A 303 -2.45 -2.44 17.47
N GLY A 304 -1.91 -1.41 18.10
CA GLY A 304 -2.62 -0.41 18.87
C GLY A 304 -3.53 0.40 17.97
N THR A 305 -2.96 1.28 17.14
CA THR A 305 -3.71 2.12 16.21
C THR A 305 -3.09 2.09 14.81
N ILE A 306 -3.91 2.03 13.76
CA ILE A 306 -3.45 2.33 12.41
C ILE A 306 -3.70 3.81 12.14
N VAL A 307 -2.65 4.53 11.79
CA VAL A 307 -2.64 5.95 11.47
C VAL A 307 -2.50 6.09 9.96
N VAL A 308 -3.43 6.80 9.34
CA VAL A 308 -3.45 7.01 7.88
C VAL A 308 -3.62 8.51 7.57
N PRO A 309 -3.19 9.00 6.41
CA PRO A 309 -3.51 10.36 5.99
C PRO A 309 -5.01 10.53 5.78
N ARG A 310 -5.50 11.75 6.04
CA ARG A 310 -6.90 12.11 5.80
C ARG A 310 -7.20 12.15 4.32
N ALA A 311 -8.23 11.41 3.90
CA ALA A 311 -8.72 11.46 2.53
C ALA A 311 -9.56 12.73 2.25
N SER A 312 -9.63 13.13 0.98
CA SER A 312 -10.60 14.13 0.52
C SER A 312 -12.05 13.66 0.66
N GLY A 313 -12.25 12.33 0.56
CA GLY A 313 -13.51 11.63 0.73
C GLY A 313 -14.34 11.55 -0.54
N GLY A 314 -14.63 10.33 -0.98
CA GLY A 314 -15.68 10.04 -1.96
C GLY A 314 -15.33 10.30 -3.42
N THR A 315 -14.06 10.50 -3.79
CA THR A 315 -13.66 10.60 -5.21
C THR A 315 -13.05 9.29 -5.70
N LEU A 316 -13.02 9.07 -7.02
CA LEU A 316 -12.44 7.84 -7.59
C LEU A 316 -10.94 7.74 -7.36
N GLN A 317 -10.22 8.86 -7.47
CA GLN A 317 -8.77 8.86 -7.34
C GLN A 317 -8.28 8.81 -5.89
N ASP A 318 -9.13 9.14 -4.90
CA ASP A 318 -8.74 9.30 -3.49
C ASP A 318 -9.73 8.61 -2.53
N PRO A 319 -9.90 7.28 -2.63
CA PRO A 319 -10.69 6.51 -1.67
C PRO A 319 -10.08 6.56 -0.26
N SER A 320 -10.92 6.46 0.77
CA SER A 320 -10.48 6.54 2.17
C SER A 320 -9.85 5.23 2.65
N LEU A 321 -8.56 5.30 2.99
CA LEU A 321 -7.84 4.24 3.71
C LEU A 321 -8.57 3.79 4.98
N LYS A 322 -9.10 4.75 5.75
CA LYS A 322 -9.76 4.48 7.02
C LYS A 322 -11.04 3.69 6.83
N VAL A 323 -11.90 4.12 5.94
CA VAL A 323 -13.17 3.41 5.67
C VAL A 323 -12.88 2.01 5.13
N MET A 324 -11.88 1.88 4.25
CA MET A 324 -11.45 0.58 3.72
C MET A 324 -10.97 -0.35 4.83
N LEU A 325 -10.01 0.09 5.66
CA LEU A 325 -9.45 -0.74 6.73
C LEU A 325 -10.51 -1.11 7.77
N GLN A 326 -11.42 -0.20 8.11
CA GLN A 326 -12.55 -0.53 8.99
C GLN A 326 -13.45 -1.61 8.40
N ALA A 327 -13.77 -1.54 7.11
CA ALA A 327 -14.54 -2.58 6.41
C ALA A 327 -13.79 -3.93 6.36
N LEU A 328 -12.46 -3.90 6.36
CA LEU A 328 -11.59 -5.08 6.40
C LEU A 328 -11.36 -5.63 7.82
N GLY A 329 -12.06 -5.09 8.83
CA GLY A 329 -12.03 -5.60 10.21
C GLY A 329 -10.98 -4.96 11.12
N PHE A 330 -10.33 -3.86 10.71
CA PHE A 330 -9.40 -3.14 11.59
C PHE A 330 -10.17 -2.18 12.52
N PRO A 331 -10.20 -2.43 13.85
CA PRO A 331 -11.11 -1.73 14.75
C PRO A 331 -10.65 -0.32 15.11
N ARG A 332 -9.34 -0.03 15.00
CA ARG A 332 -8.72 1.21 15.46
C ARG A 332 -7.91 1.85 14.34
N VAL A 333 -8.60 2.68 13.55
CA VAL A 333 -7.99 3.44 12.45
C VAL A 333 -8.30 4.93 12.62
N VAL A 334 -7.25 5.76 12.61
CA VAL A 334 -7.35 7.22 12.75
C VAL A 334 -6.77 7.90 11.51
N GLU A 335 -7.41 8.99 11.11
CA GLU A 335 -6.90 9.86 10.04
C GLU A 335 -6.17 11.04 10.66
N LEU A 336 -5.01 11.39 10.12
CA LEU A 336 -4.33 12.66 10.40
C LEU A 336 -4.44 13.57 9.18
N GLY A 337 -4.98 14.76 9.41
CA GLY A 337 -4.82 15.90 8.50
C GLY A 337 -3.43 16.51 8.62
N GLU A 338 -3.10 17.47 7.75
CA GLU A 338 -1.80 18.12 7.80
C GLU A 338 -1.57 18.79 9.16
N LEU A 339 -0.39 18.55 9.72
CA LEU A 339 0.10 19.04 11.01
C LEU A 339 -0.64 18.50 12.24
N GLU A 340 -1.58 17.56 12.07
CA GLU A 340 -2.16 16.84 13.21
C GLU A 340 -1.17 15.83 13.80
N THR A 341 -1.29 15.60 15.10
CA THR A 341 -0.41 14.72 15.88
C THR A 341 -1.20 13.56 16.46
N HIS A 342 -0.67 12.35 16.33
CA HIS A 342 -1.10 11.16 17.05
C HIS A 342 -0.09 10.79 18.14
N PRO A 343 -0.47 10.82 19.44
CA PRO A 343 0.38 10.30 20.51
C PRO A 343 0.33 8.76 20.53
N ALA A 344 1.37 8.11 20.04
CA ALA A 344 1.42 6.65 19.92
C ALA A 344 1.72 6.00 21.28
N ALA A 345 2.72 6.52 22.01
CA ALA A 345 3.09 6.03 23.33
C ALA A 345 3.78 7.16 24.16
N GLY A 346 4.23 6.85 25.38
CA GLY A 346 4.84 7.84 26.27
C GLY A 346 6.07 8.53 25.67
N GLY A 347 5.90 9.76 25.17
CA GLY A 347 6.97 10.53 24.51
C GLY A 347 7.33 10.04 23.11
N LEU A 348 6.42 9.31 22.47
CA LEU A 348 6.50 8.83 21.09
C LEU A 348 5.26 9.31 20.33
N ASP A 349 5.45 10.28 19.43
CA ASP A 349 4.36 10.93 18.70
C ASP A 349 4.60 10.88 17.19
N VAL A 350 3.52 10.85 16.41
CA VAL A 350 3.54 10.92 14.94
C VAL A 350 2.84 12.19 14.50
N VAL A 351 3.52 13.04 13.73
CA VAL A 351 2.94 14.24 13.10
C VAL A 351 2.83 14.02 11.60
N ALA A 352 1.69 14.37 11.00
CA ALA A 352 1.49 14.27 9.56
C ALA A 352 1.97 15.55 8.86
N LEU A 353 3.13 15.52 8.21
CA LEU A 353 3.62 16.66 7.42
C LEU A 353 3.05 16.61 5.98
N PRO A 354 2.97 17.76 5.29
CA PRO A 354 2.53 17.80 3.90
C PRO A 354 3.38 16.93 2.95
N PHE A 355 2.69 16.14 2.12
CA PHE A 355 3.27 15.35 1.03
C PHE A 355 2.84 15.95 -0.32
N VAL A 356 3.81 16.27 -1.19
CA VAL A 356 3.57 16.81 -2.53
C VAL A 356 4.31 15.99 -3.57
N GLY A 357 3.74 15.88 -4.76
CA GLY A 357 4.32 15.16 -5.89
C GLY A 357 3.82 13.73 -6.01
N GLU A 358 4.47 12.97 -6.90
CA GLU A 358 4.35 11.52 -7.07
C GLU A 358 2.96 10.94 -7.44
N HIS A 359 1.88 11.71 -7.31
CA HIS A 359 0.52 11.24 -7.59
C HIS A 359 -0.02 11.75 -8.94
N ALA A 360 0.90 11.98 -9.88
CA ALA A 360 0.61 12.36 -11.27
C ALA A 360 -0.40 13.53 -11.40
N ASP A 361 -0.35 14.52 -10.51
CA ASP A 361 -1.23 15.70 -10.47
C ASP A 361 -2.73 15.39 -10.28
N LEU A 362 -3.07 14.22 -9.72
CA LEU A 362 -4.43 13.90 -9.29
C LEU A 362 -4.72 14.52 -7.92
N ASP A 363 -5.96 14.96 -7.70
CA ASP A 363 -6.42 15.46 -6.39
C ASP A 363 -6.59 14.29 -5.42
N ILE A 364 -5.46 13.84 -4.88
CA ILE A 364 -5.32 12.76 -3.91
C ILE A 364 -4.78 13.36 -2.63
N ARG A 365 -5.54 13.32 -1.53
CA ARG A 365 -5.13 13.83 -0.21
C ARG A 365 -4.66 12.73 0.73
N THR A 366 -4.95 11.47 0.42
CA THR A 366 -4.53 10.28 1.20
C THR A 366 -3.02 10.02 1.05
N LYS A 367 -2.20 10.99 1.47
CA LYS A 367 -0.74 10.97 1.51
C LYS A 367 -0.21 11.96 2.55
N MET A 368 0.82 11.57 3.29
CA MET A 368 1.50 12.40 4.28
C MET A 368 2.97 12.01 4.39
N VAL A 369 3.78 12.93 4.92
CA VAL A 369 5.16 12.68 5.35
C VAL A 369 5.15 12.49 6.87
N PRO A 370 5.31 11.26 7.40
CA PRO A 370 5.34 11.05 8.84
C PRO A 370 6.58 11.70 9.47
N LEU A 371 6.38 12.46 10.54
CA LEU A 371 7.44 12.93 11.44
C LEU A 371 7.26 12.25 12.80
N VAL A 372 8.19 11.39 13.17
CA VAL A 372 8.17 10.68 14.45
C VAL A 372 9.05 11.41 15.44
N HIS A 373 8.46 11.83 16.56
CA HIS A 373 9.18 12.35 17.72
C HIS A 373 9.41 11.25 18.73
N ALA A 374 10.66 11.03 19.15
CA ALA A 374 11.00 10.01 20.14
C ALA A 374 12.13 10.50 21.06
N LEU A 375 11.87 10.60 22.37
CA LEU A 375 12.86 11.03 23.37
C LEU A 375 13.60 12.35 23.00
N GLY A 376 12.85 13.31 22.47
CA GLY A 376 13.36 14.62 22.04
C GLY A 376 14.14 14.62 20.72
N ARG A 377 14.11 13.50 19.97
CA ARG A 377 14.65 13.36 18.61
C ARG A 377 13.53 13.42 17.58
N SER A 378 13.88 13.82 16.36
CA SER A 378 12.94 13.94 15.24
C SER A 378 13.39 13.09 14.04
N PHE A 379 12.53 12.19 13.58
CA PHE A 379 12.75 11.31 12.43
C PHE A 379 11.70 11.59 11.34
N MET A 380 12.13 12.09 10.18
CA MET A 380 11.23 12.48 9.09
C MET A 380 11.25 11.42 7.98
N PHE A 381 10.09 10.86 7.66
CA PHE A 381 9.91 9.81 6.66
C PHE A 381 9.28 10.41 5.41
N ALA A 382 10.12 10.98 4.55
CA ALA A 382 9.68 11.68 3.35
C ALA A 382 9.21 10.75 2.23
N THR A 383 9.41 9.43 2.35
CA THR A 383 8.97 8.42 1.37
C THR A 383 9.20 8.91 -0.06
N ASP A 384 8.17 9.00 -0.88
CA ASP A 384 8.26 9.26 -2.32
C ASP A 384 7.90 10.69 -2.69
N ILE A 385 8.00 11.65 -1.76
CA ILE A 385 7.70 13.03 -2.13
C ILE A 385 8.55 13.49 -3.32
N THR A 386 7.94 14.37 -4.10
CA THR A 386 8.66 15.26 -5.00
C THR A 386 8.58 16.66 -4.37
N PRO A 387 9.64 17.20 -3.74
CA PRO A 387 9.61 18.52 -3.11
C PRO A 387 9.67 19.65 -4.17
N ILE A 388 8.68 19.66 -5.06
CA ILE A 388 8.54 20.57 -6.20
C ILE A 388 8.21 22.00 -5.79
N GLU A 389 7.73 22.20 -4.55
CA GLU A 389 7.51 23.51 -3.94
C GLU A 389 8.45 23.65 -2.73
N PRO A 390 9.68 24.14 -2.91
CA PRO A 390 10.64 24.25 -1.81
C PRO A 390 10.15 25.11 -0.65
N ALA A 391 9.37 26.18 -0.90
CA ALA A 391 8.92 27.08 0.17
C ALA A 391 7.97 26.38 1.16
N LEU A 392 7.37 25.26 0.78
CA LEU A 392 6.61 24.40 1.69
C LEU A 392 7.50 23.88 2.81
N TYR A 393 8.69 23.37 2.48
CA TYR A 393 9.56 22.72 3.46
C TYR A 393 10.34 23.72 4.33
N ASP A 394 10.49 24.96 3.87
CA ASP A 394 10.93 26.08 4.73
C ASP A 394 9.90 26.34 5.85
N ARG A 395 8.60 26.26 5.54
CA ARG A 395 7.53 26.40 6.55
C ARG A 395 7.42 25.16 7.44
N VAL A 396 7.62 23.96 6.88
CA VAL A 396 7.66 22.72 7.65
C VAL A 396 8.79 22.77 8.68
N ARG A 397 9.95 23.34 8.31
CA ARG A 397 11.07 23.50 9.24
C ARG A 397 10.70 24.29 10.50
N ASP A 398 9.87 25.32 10.39
CA ASP A 398 9.41 26.10 11.56
C ASP A 398 8.58 25.26 12.55
N ILE A 399 7.98 24.16 12.07
CA ILE A 399 7.12 23.27 12.85
C ILE A 399 7.88 22.02 13.34
N ALA A 400 8.59 21.37 12.43
CA ALA A 400 9.32 20.13 12.67
C ALA A 400 10.62 20.35 13.48
N GLY A 401 11.16 21.57 13.45
CA GLY A 401 12.46 21.88 13.99
C GLY A 401 13.59 21.18 13.21
N GLU A 402 14.73 20.97 13.88
CA GLU A 402 15.82 20.19 13.30
C GLU A 402 15.47 18.71 13.25
N VAL A 403 15.70 18.09 12.09
CA VAL A 403 15.51 16.65 11.89
C VAL A 403 16.82 15.91 12.21
N ASP A 404 16.78 14.93 13.11
CA ASP A 404 17.96 14.11 13.42
C ASP A 404 18.24 13.11 12.27
N ALA A 405 17.20 12.52 11.68
CA ALA A 405 17.33 11.66 10.51
C ALA A 405 16.18 11.86 9.51
N LEU A 406 16.54 12.05 8.25
CA LEU A 406 15.61 12.13 7.10
C LEU A 406 15.68 10.83 6.31
N PHE A 407 14.55 10.19 6.05
CA PHE A 407 14.42 9.05 5.15
C PHE A 407 13.74 9.53 3.86
N VAL A 408 14.33 9.27 2.70
CA VAL A 408 13.83 9.80 1.42
C VAL A 408 14.00 8.79 0.29
N GLY A 409 12.95 8.59 -0.49
CA GLY A 409 12.90 7.81 -1.71
C GLY A 409 13.48 8.57 -2.90
N LEU A 410 14.20 7.85 -3.75
CA LEU A 410 14.89 8.39 -4.93
C LEU A 410 14.39 7.76 -6.25
N GLU A 411 13.16 7.26 -6.26
CA GLU A 411 12.48 6.74 -7.46
C GLU A 411 12.08 7.89 -8.42
N CYS A 412 13.09 8.57 -8.96
CA CYS A 412 12.95 9.82 -9.73
C CYS A 412 12.44 9.63 -11.17
N VAL A 413 12.35 8.38 -11.66
CA VAL A 413 11.83 8.07 -13.00
C VAL A 413 10.32 7.91 -12.93
N GLY A 414 9.84 6.96 -12.12
CA GLY A 414 8.44 6.77 -11.83
C GLY A 414 7.60 6.25 -13.02
N ALA A 415 6.52 5.54 -12.75
CA ALA A 415 5.61 5.07 -13.80
C ALA A 415 4.78 6.24 -14.41
N PRO A 416 4.26 6.15 -15.64
CA PRO A 416 3.30 7.15 -16.16
C PRO A 416 1.92 7.00 -15.49
N LEU A 417 1.13 8.07 -15.45
CA LEU A 417 -0.21 8.10 -14.82
C LEU A 417 -1.07 6.88 -15.15
N GLY A 418 -1.16 6.55 -16.45
CA GLY A 418 -2.00 5.47 -16.95
C GLY A 418 -1.60 4.09 -16.46
N TRP A 419 -0.37 3.90 -15.97
CA TRP A 419 0.10 2.63 -15.44
C TRP A 419 -0.66 2.23 -14.17
N LEU A 420 -0.92 3.16 -13.24
CA LEU A 420 -1.70 2.92 -12.03
C LEU A 420 -3.16 3.41 -12.16
N TYR A 421 -3.33 4.68 -12.51
CA TYR A 421 -4.62 5.38 -12.48
C TYR A 421 -5.43 5.30 -13.77
N GLY A 422 -4.87 4.71 -14.83
CA GLY A 422 -5.51 4.61 -16.15
C GLY A 422 -6.96 4.09 -16.11
N PRO A 423 -7.26 2.99 -15.41
CA PRO A 423 -8.62 2.47 -15.25
C PRO A 423 -9.64 3.44 -14.66
N LEU A 424 -9.19 4.45 -13.91
CA LEU A 424 -10.09 5.40 -13.25
C LEU A 424 -10.45 6.60 -14.15
N MET A 425 -9.68 6.82 -15.21
CA MET A 425 -9.82 7.98 -16.08
C MET A 425 -11.11 7.92 -16.89
N GLU A 426 -11.90 8.97 -16.81
CA GLU A 426 -13.11 9.14 -17.63
C GLU A 426 -12.79 9.34 -19.11
N VAL A 427 -11.68 10.05 -19.39
CA VAL A 427 -11.23 10.34 -20.75
C VAL A 427 -9.81 9.82 -20.93
N LYS A 428 -9.57 9.13 -22.05
CA LYS A 428 -8.23 8.68 -22.43
C LYS A 428 -7.31 9.89 -22.65
N LEU A 429 -6.18 9.92 -21.95
CA LEU A 429 -5.16 10.93 -22.16
C LEU A 429 -4.43 10.72 -23.50
N SER A 430 -3.91 11.81 -24.06
CA SER A 430 -2.92 11.71 -25.14
C SER A 430 -1.67 10.99 -24.62
N ARG A 431 -0.93 10.34 -25.53
CA ARG A 431 0.34 9.66 -25.19
C ARG A 431 1.35 10.63 -24.55
N GLU A 432 1.36 11.88 -25.00
CA GLU A 432 2.22 12.94 -24.47
C GLU A 432 1.85 13.29 -23.03
N HIS A 433 0.58 13.63 -22.76
CA HIS A 433 0.14 13.97 -21.40
C HIS A 433 0.32 12.81 -20.42
N ASN A 434 0.07 11.57 -20.87
CA ASN A 434 0.30 10.38 -20.05
C ASN A 434 1.79 10.19 -19.70
N ARG A 435 2.72 10.54 -20.60
CA ARG A 435 4.17 10.45 -20.32
C ARG A 435 4.67 11.57 -19.43
N ALA A 436 4.02 12.73 -19.46
CA ALA A 436 4.40 13.91 -18.68
C ALA A 436 3.94 13.83 -17.22
N ARG A 437 2.77 13.23 -16.96
CA ARG A 437 2.23 13.03 -15.61
C ARG A 437 2.72 11.69 -15.05
N ARG A 438 3.61 11.72 -14.07
CA ARG A 438 4.34 10.52 -13.57
C ARG A 438 4.22 10.33 -12.07
N LEU A 439 4.42 9.08 -11.67
CA LEU A 439 4.53 8.61 -10.30
C LEU A 439 5.98 8.60 -9.85
N LYS A 440 6.59 9.79 -9.74
CA LYS A 440 8.03 9.93 -9.48
C LYS A 440 8.29 10.59 -8.13
N GLY A 441 9.26 10.06 -7.40
CA GLY A 441 9.82 10.65 -6.19
C GLY A 441 10.90 11.69 -6.47
N SER A 442 11.76 11.90 -5.47
CA SER A 442 12.86 12.87 -5.54
C SER A 442 14.04 12.37 -6.36
N ASP A 443 14.79 13.28 -6.99
CA ASP A 443 16.19 13.02 -7.36
C ASP A 443 17.14 13.42 -6.22
N ALA A 444 18.45 13.17 -6.38
CA ALA A 444 19.45 13.50 -5.36
C ALA A 444 19.52 15.00 -5.04
N ALA A 445 19.33 15.87 -6.03
CA ALA A 445 19.40 17.31 -5.83
C ALA A 445 18.18 17.84 -5.06
N MET A 446 17.00 17.28 -5.32
CA MET A 446 15.79 17.54 -4.57
C MET A 446 15.91 17.04 -3.12
N ALA A 447 16.40 15.81 -2.92
CA ALA A 447 16.61 15.23 -1.60
C ALA A 447 17.67 15.98 -0.78
N ASP A 448 18.80 16.38 -1.37
CA ASP A 448 19.83 17.17 -0.68
C ASP A 448 19.31 18.56 -0.29
N ARG A 449 18.52 19.21 -1.17
CA ARG A 449 17.86 20.49 -0.85
C ARG A 449 16.90 20.34 0.32
N LEU A 450 16.04 19.33 0.30
CA LEU A 450 15.13 19.04 1.41
C LEU A 450 15.91 18.83 2.72
N ALA A 451 16.98 18.03 2.68
CA ALA A 451 17.86 17.79 3.82
C ALA A 451 18.45 19.09 4.38
N GLN A 452 18.79 20.06 3.53
CA GLN A 452 19.24 21.39 3.96
C GLN A 452 18.12 22.19 4.64
N GLN A 453 16.92 22.22 4.05
CA GLN A 453 15.78 23.00 4.56
C GLN A 453 15.36 22.52 5.95
N VAL A 454 15.20 21.21 6.11
CA VAL A 454 14.83 20.62 7.40
C VAL A 454 16.03 20.47 8.36
N GLY A 455 17.25 20.79 7.89
CA GLY A 455 18.50 20.69 8.64
C GLY A 455 18.73 19.29 9.16
N ALA A 456 18.55 18.30 8.29
CA ALA A 456 18.76 16.90 8.57
C ALA A 456 20.23 16.66 8.98
N ARG A 457 20.43 15.97 10.10
CA ARG A 457 21.78 15.60 10.58
C ARG A 457 22.28 14.29 9.98
N HIS A 458 21.37 13.46 9.51
CA HIS A 458 21.64 12.24 8.76
C HIS A 458 20.56 12.02 7.70
N VAL A 459 20.92 11.43 6.57
CA VAL A 459 20.02 11.14 5.47
C VAL A 459 20.09 9.64 5.12
N TYR A 460 18.93 9.00 5.06
CA TYR A 460 18.76 7.62 4.63
C TYR A 460 18.03 7.61 3.28
N ALA A 461 18.69 7.12 2.23
CA ALA A 461 18.00 6.75 1.01
C ALA A 461 17.30 5.39 1.24
N TYR A 462 15.99 5.32 1.00
CA TYR A 462 15.14 4.13 1.20
C TYR A 462 13.97 4.15 0.19
N ALA A 463 12.96 3.29 0.33
CA ALA A 463 11.78 3.25 -0.54
C ALA A 463 12.12 3.08 -2.04
N MET A 464 13.21 2.38 -2.31
CA MET A 464 13.77 2.24 -3.66
C MET A 464 13.31 0.98 -4.38
N GLY A 465 12.61 0.07 -3.69
CA GLY A 465 12.17 -1.21 -4.27
C GLY A 465 13.32 -2.14 -4.67
N LEU A 466 14.48 -2.03 -4.01
CA LEU A 466 15.68 -2.82 -4.31
C LEU A 466 15.61 -4.24 -3.76
N GLU A 467 14.79 -4.45 -2.73
CA GLU A 467 14.63 -5.75 -2.10
C GLU A 467 14.02 -6.76 -3.09
N PRO A 468 14.69 -7.91 -3.36
CA PRO A 468 14.25 -8.86 -4.38
C PRO A 468 12.83 -9.38 -4.19
N TRP A 469 12.39 -9.53 -2.93
CA TRP A 469 11.06 -10.00 -2.58
C TRP A 469 9.94 -9.00 -2.92
N LEU A 470 10.25 -7.76 -3.30
CA LEU A 470 9.27 -6.71 -3.60
C LEU A 470 9.01 -6.51 -5.09
N LYS A 471 9.75 -7.20 -5.96
CA LYS A 471 9.61 -7.10 -7.42
C LYS A 471 8.14 -7.22 -7.86
N HIS A 472 7.39 -8.14 -7.26
CA HIS A 472 5.98 -8.35 -7.57
C HIS A 472 5.06 -7.17 -7.27
N LEU A 473 5.43 -6.26 -6.36
CA LEU A 473 4.68 -5.05 -6.01
C LEU A 473 5.13 -3.84 -6.83
N THR A 474 6.44 -3.66 -6.99
CA THR A 474 7.04 -2.48 -7.63
C THR A 474 6.99 -2.55 -9.16
N GLY A 475 6.85 -3.75 -9.73
CA GLY A 475 6.84 -3.95 -11.18
C GLY A 475 8.18 -3.62 -11.84
N SER A 476 9.25 -3.47 -11.06
CA SER A 476 10.59 -3.09 -11.52
C SER A 476 11.64 -3.98 -10.85
N GLU A 477 12.74 -4.21 -11.56
CA GLU A 477 13.94 -4.86 -11.04
C GLU A 477 15.12 -3.93 -11.28
N PHE A 478 15.71 -3.42 -10.21
CA PHE A 478 16.81 -2.48 -10.28
C PHE A 478 18.15 -3.21 -10.21
N ASP A 479 19.05 -2.83 -11.11
CA ASP A 479 20.45 -3.20 -11.07
C ASP A 479 21.33 -2.06 -10.53
N ALA A 480 22.64 -2.31 -10.43
CA ALA A 480 23.59 -1.32 -9.91
C ALA A 480 23.73 -0.05 -10.77
N GLU A 481 23.29 -0.09 -12.03
CA GLU A 481 23.37 1.01 -13.01
C GLU A 481 22.05 1.76 -13.15
N SER A 482 20.98 1.27 -12.51
CA SER A 482 19.67 1.89 -12.52
C SER A 482 19.73 3.31 -11.96
N GLU A 483 19.05 4.24 -12.62
CA GLU A 483 19.06 5.68 -12.27
C GLU A 483 18.81 5.93 -10.77
N PRO A 484 17.82 5.30 -10.11
CA PRO A 484 17.56 5.53 -8.69
C PRO A 484 18.76 5.14 -7.79
N VAL A 485 19.51 4.09 -8.16
CA VAL A 485 20.74 3.68 -7.47
C VAL A 485 21.85 4.71 -7.70
N GLY A 486 22.00 5.21 -8.93
CA GLY A 486 22.92 6.31 -9.25
C GLY A 486 22.64 7.57 -8.43
N GLN A 487 21.37 7.94 -8.29
CA GLN A 487 20.94 9.09 -7.48
C GLN A 487 21.30 8.93 -5.99
N SER A 488 21.20 7.72 -5.42
CA SER A 488 21.60 7.51 -4.02
C SER A 488 23.10 7.75 -3.77
N ARG A 489 23.96 7.37 -4.73
CA ARG A 489 25.40 7.67 -4.68
C ARG A 489 25.67 9.17 -4.77
N LEU A 490 24.97 9.86 -5.68
CA LEU A 490 25.07 11.31 -5.83
C LEU A 490 24.60 12.04 -4.56
N LEU A 491 23.51 11.61 -3.94
CA LEU A 491 23.02 12.16 -2.67
C LEU A 491 24.08 12.02 -1.57
N ALA A 492 24.73 10.86 -1.47
CA ALA A 492 25.79 10.64 -0.50
C ALA A 492 26.98 11.61 -0.70
N GLU A 493 27.38 11.86 -1.95
CA GLU A 493 28.42 12.86 -2.26
C GLU A 493 27.99 14.29 -1.86
N LEU A 494 26.76 14.68 -2.18
CA LEU A 494 26.23 16.02 -1.86
C LEU A 494 26.17 16.25 -0.34
N CYS A 495 25.63 15.29 0.42
CA CYS A 495 25.62 15.30 1.88
C CYS A 495 27.04 15.36 2.47
N GLY A 496 27.97 14.56 1.91
CA GLY A 496 29.36 14.52 2.35
C GLY A 496 30.10 15.86 2.23
N ARG A 497 29.85 16.63 1.18
CA ARG A 497 30.40 18.00 1.01
C ARG A 497 29.99 18.97 2.12
N ARG A 498 28.88 18.67 2.81
CA ARG A 498 28.35 19.46 3.94
C ARG A 498 28.59 18.79 5.29
N SER A 499 29.37 17.69 5.32
CA SER A 499 29.62 16.88 6.52
C SER A 499 28.33 16.31 7.17
N VAL A 500 27.32 16.03 6.35
CA VAL A 500 26.10 15.31 6.75
C VAL A 500 26.26 13.84 6.38
N GLY A 501 25.95 12.94 7.31
CA GLY A 501 25.99 11.50 7.04
C GLY A 501 24.88 11.08 6.08
N SER A 502 25.19 10.20 5.14
CA SER A 502 24.22 9.65 4.19
C SER A 502 24.44 8.15 3.99
N GLU A 503 23.36 7.40 3.94
CA GLU A 503 23.39 5.94 3.78
C GLU A 503 22.26 5.46 2.86
N LEU A 504 22.55 4.52 1.96
CA LEU A 504 21.52 3.76 1.24
C LEU A 504 21.15 2.55 2.09
N LEU A 505 19.90 2.50 2.54
CA LEU A 505 19.35 1.34 3.25
C LEU A 505 19.03 0.22 2.26
N PHE A 506 19.43 -1.00 2.60
CA PHE A 506 19.20 -2.17 1.76
C PHE A 506 19.07 -3.44 2.61
N ARG A 507 17.98 -4.19 2.39
CA ARG A 507 17.60 -5.42 3.11
C ARG A 507 17.32 -5.25 4.61
N GLN A 508 18.31 -4.82 5.39
CA GLN A 508 18.15 -4.54 6.82
C GLN A 508 19.17 -3.52 7.33
N ALA A 509 18.78 -2.74 8.34
CA ALA A 509 19.70 -1.90 9.10
C ALA A 509 19.17 -1.66 10.51
N GLU A 510 20.07 -1.55 11.49
CA GLU A 510 19.74 -1.16 12.86
C GLU A 510 20.61 0.02 13.31
N ARG A 511 19.98 1.05 13.90
CA ARG A 511 20.66 2.23 14.45
C ARG A 511 20.10 2.55 15.82
N VAL A 512 20.98 2.91 16.76
CA VAL A 512 20.59 3.33 18.11
C VAL A 512 20.97 4.78 18.32
N TRP A 513 20.01 5.59 18.76
CA TRP A 513 20.17 7.00 19.04
C TRP A 513 19.98 7.24 20.53
N PRO A 514 20.89 7.93 21.22
CA PRO A 514 20.64 8.36 22.59
C PRO A 514 19.55 9.43 22.60
N ALA A 515 18.78 9.50 23.69
CA ALA A 515 17.86 10.59 23.96
C ALA A 515 18.54 11.94 23.71
N ALA A 516 17.78 12.92 23.24
CA ALA A 516 18.34 14.26 23.05
C ALA A 516 18.84 14.80 24.38
N GLY A 517 20.09 15.30 24.42
CA GLY A 517 20.57 16.05 25.56
C GLY A 517 19.67 17.26 25.80
N ARG A 518 19.45 17.65 27.06
CA ARG A 518 18.75 18.91 27.36
C ARG A 518 19.49 20.03 26.62
N ARG A 519 18.85 20.67 25.64
CA ARG A 519 19.38 21.88 25.00
C ARG A 519 19.49 22.92 26.12
N SER A 520 20.72 23.33 26.44
CA SER A 520 21.04 24.32 27.48
C SER A 520 20.62 25.71 27.08
#